data_AF-A0A653YQN3-F1
#
_entry.id   AF-A0A653YQN3-F1
#
_cell.length_a   1.000
_cell.length_b   1.000
_cell.length_c   1.000
_cell.angle_alpha   90.00
_cell.angle_beta   90.00
_cell.angle_gamma   90.00
#
_symmetry.space_group_name_H-M   'P 1'
#
loop_
_entity.id
_entity.type
_entity.pdbx_description
1 polymer ?
#
loop_
_entity_poly.entity_id
_entity_poly.type
_entity_poly.pdbx_seq_one_letter_code
_entity_poly.pdbx_strand_id
1 'polypeptide(L)' 'MAKLNWQVSPAIVDHYEVVNTNSPILESKIGRVDFRYISLEKANALYTAGTRYLQKIKPKKAQSSDKESPSQ' A
#
# COMPACT_ATOMS: atom_id res chain seq x y z
N MET A 1 6.70 8.95 8.96
CA MET A 1 5.69 7.97 8.52
C MET A 1 5.03 7.42 9.78
N ALA A 2 3.71 7.55 9.91
CA ALA A 2 2.99 7.03 11.08
C ALA A 2 3.09 5.49 11.08
N LYS A 3 3.61 4.90 12.15
CA LYS A 3 3.59 3.44 12.32
C LYS A 3 2.15 3.02 12.58
N LEU A 4 1.60 2.21 11.69
CA LEU A 4 0.32 1.53 11.93
C LEU A 4 0.47 0.65 13.17
N ASN A 5 -0.45 0.74 14.13
CA ASN A 5 -0.46 -0.12 15.33
C ASN A 5 -1.03 -1.52 15.06
N TRP A 6 -1.18 -1.88 13.80
CA TRP A 6 -1.83 -3.12 13.34
C TRP A 6 -1.21 -3.56 12.02
N GLN A 7 -1.35 -4.85 11.73
CA GLN A 7 -0.78 -5.47 10.54
C GLN A 7 -1.72 -5.31 9.34
N VAL A 8 -1.19 -4.84 8.22
CA VAL A 8 -1.92 -4.78 6.94
C VAL A 8 -2.02 -6.19 6.34
N SER A 9 -3.13 -6.48 5.66
CA SER A 9 -3.37 -7.76 4.99
C SER A 9 -2.22 -8.11 4.03
N PRO A 10 -1.60 -9.30 4.15
CA PRO A 10 -0.50 -9.70 3.28
C PRO A 10 -0.91 -9.76 1.80
N ALA A 11 -2.20 -9.91 1.50
CA ALA A 11 -2.71 -9.88 0.14
C ALA A 11 -2.51 -8.54 -0.59
N ILE A 12 -2.32 -7.45 0.16
CA ILE A 12 -2.13 -6.11 -0.40
C ILE A 12 -0.78 -5.49 -0.08
N VAL A 13 -0.03 -6.00 0.90
CA VAL A 13 1.26 -5.42 1.34
C VAL A 13 2.30 -5.31 0.23
N ASP A 14 2.29 -6.19 -0.77
CA ASP A 14 3.21 -6.11 -1.93
C ASP A 14 2.71 -5.20 -3.06
N HIS A 15 1.45 -4.79 -3.02
CA HIS A 15 0.80 -4.03 -4.09
C HIS A 15 0.43 -2.59 -3.66
N TYR A 16 0.06 -2.43 -2.40
CA TYR A 16 -0.53 -1.23 -1.82
C TYR A 16 -0.01 -0.98 -0.41
N GLU A 17 0.37 0.26 -0.17
CA GLU A 17 0.69 0.79 1.15
C GLU A 17 -0.52 1.53 1.71
N VAL A 18 -0.93 1.19 2.93
CA VAL A 18 -2.01 1.89 3.62
C VAL A 18 -1.44 3.16 4.24
N VAL A 19 -1.97 4.30 3.81
CA VAL A 19 -1.50 5.64 4.20
C VAL A 19 -2.66 6.49 4.72
N ASN A 20 -2.37 7.62 5.36
CA ASN A 20 -3.37 8.60 5.82
C ASN A 20 -4.47 8.04 6.74
N THR A 21 -4.24 6.89 7.39
CA THR A 21 -5.15 6.31 8.37
C THR A 21 -4.36 5.65 9.51
N ASN A 22 -4.88 5.75 10.72
CA ASN A 22 -4.43 4.95 11.87
C ASN A 22 -5.44 3.85 12.24
N SER A 23 -6.60 3.84 11.60
CA SER A 23 -7.66 2.85 11.82
C SER A 23 -7.53 1.69 10.84
N PRO A 24 -7.61 0.42 11.32
CA PRO A 24 -7.61 -0.74 10.43
C PRO A 24 -8.90 -0.85 9.61
N ILE A 25 -9.97 -0.21 10.09
CA ILE A 25 -11.27 -0.18 9.43
C ILE A 25 -11.43 1.18 8.77
N LEU A 26 -11.78 1.17 7.49
CA LEU A 26 -12.16 2.33 6.70
C LEU A 26 -13.61 2.17 6.24
N GLU A 27 -14.43 3.18 6.52
CA GLU A 27 -15.74 3.31 5.91
C GLU A 27 -15.61 4.14 4.64
N SER A 28 -15.85 3.51 3.49
CA SER A 28 -15.77 4.15 2.18
C SER A 28 -17.08 3.99 1.43
N LYS A 29 -17.22 4.65 0.28
CA LYS A 29 -18.39 4.54 -0.60
C LYS A 29 -18.65 3.13 -1.11
N ILE A 30 -17.61 2.29 -1.12
CA ILE A 30 -17.72 0.86 -1.48
C ILE A 30 -18.11 -0.04 -0.29
N GLY A 31 -18.41 0.57 0.87
CA GLY A 31 -18.74 -0.11 2.12
C GLY A 31 -17.60 -0.12 3.13
N ARG A 32 -17.78 -0.92 4.18
CA ARG A 32 -16.79 -1.13 5.24
C ARG A 32 -15.65 -2.02 4.77
N VAL A 33 -14.43 -1.51 4.93
CA VAL A 33 -13.19 -2.14 4.48
C VAL A 33 -12.31 -2.34 5.69
N ASP A 34 -11.86 -3.56 5.93
CA ASP A 34 -10.88 -3.83 6.98
C ASP A 34 -9.53 -4.16 6.33
N PHE A 35 -8.56 -3.25 6.48
CA PHE A 35 -7.23 -3.37 5.88
C PHE A 35 -6.43 -4.57 6.39
N ARG A 36 -6.80 -5.17 7.53
CA ARG A 36 -6.13 -6.36 8.07
C ARG A 36 -6.53 -7.63 7.33
N TYR A 37 -7.72 -7.63 6.72
CA TYR A 37 -8.32 -8.79 6.04
C TYR A 37 -8.78 -8.48 4.61
N ILE A 38 -8.36 -7.35 4.05
CA ILE A 38 -8.77 -6.92 2.71
C ILE A 38 -8.13 -7.82 1.63
N SER A 39 -8.92 -8.21 0.65
CA SER A 39 -8.45 -8.88 -0.57
C SER A 39 -7.92 -7.88 -1.60
N LEU A 40 -7.03 -8.32 -2.48
CA LEU A 40 -6.48 -7.47 -3.55
C LEU A 40 -7.56 -6.85 -4.44
N GLU A 41 -8.64 -7.57 -4.75
CA GLU A 41 -9.78 -7.03 -5.52
C GLU A 41 -10.46 -5.84 -4.83
N LYS A 42 -10.71 -5.93 -3.52
CA LYS A 42 -11.29 -4.82 -2.75
C LYS A 42 -10.33 -3.63 -2.70
N ALA A 43 -9.03 -3.88 -2.52
CA ALA A 43 -8.03 -2.82 -2.55
C ALA A 43 -7.95 -2.12 -3.91
N ASN A 44 -8.01 -2.88 -5.01
CA ASN A 44 -8.12 -2.36 -6.36
C ASN A 44 -9.39 -1.51 -6.51
N ALA A 45 -10.54 -1.99 -6.05
CA ALA A 45 -11.79 -1.23 -6.09
C ALA A 45 -11.70 0.09 -5.31
N LEU A 46 -11.09 0.11 -4.13
CA LEU A 46 -10.82 1.33 -3.36
C LEU A 46 -9.90 2.29 -4.09
N TYR A 47 -8.81 1.77 -4.66
CA TYR A 47 -7.84 2.57 -5.40
C TYR A 47 -8.49 3.23 -6.62
N THR A 48 -9.24 2.44 -7.41
CA THR A 48 -10.00 2.92 -8.57
C THR A 48 -11.12 3.90 -8.17
N ALA A 49 -11.71 3.75 -6.98
CA ALA A 49 -12.69 4.69 -6.43
C ALA A 49 -12.06 6.03 -5.98
N GLY A 50 -10.74 6.21 -6.09
CA GLY A 50 -10.05 7.44 -5.73
C GLY A 50 -9.79 7.58 -4.23
N THR A 51 -9.58 6.47 -3.52
CA THR A 51 -9.22 6.52 -2.10
C THR A 51 -7.90 7.27 -1.87
N ARG A 52 -7.82 8.01 -0.76
CA ARG A 52 -6.58 8.64 -0.28
C ARG A 52 -5.83 7.77 0.74
N TYR A 53 -6.38 6.59 1.04
CA TYR A 53 -5.90 5.70 2.08
C TYR A 53 -5.04 4.55 1.55
N LEU A 54 -4.95 4.37 0.23
CA LEU A 54 -4.10 3.37 -0.41
C LEU A 54 -3.19 4.06 -1.42
N GLN A 55 -1.90 3.76 -1.35
CA GLN A 55 -0.91 4.17 -2.32
C GLN A 55 -0.33 2.94 -3.01
N LYS A 56 -0.29 2.91 -4.34
CA LYS A 56 0.38 1.80 -5.05
C LYS A 56 1.86 1.79 -4.71
N ILE A 57 2.34 0.66 -4.24
CA ILE A 57 3.78 0.44 -4.10
C ILE A 57 4.29 0.27 -5.52
N LYS A 58 5.05 1.25 -6.00
CA LYS A 58 5.82 1.02 -7.23
C LYS A 58 6.76 -0.13 -6.91
N PRO A 59 6.78 -1.22 -7.70
CA PRO A 59 7.85 -2.18 -7.55
C PRO A 59 9.13 -1.36 -7.65
N LYS A 60 9.97 -1.43 -6.61
CA LYS A 60 11.36 -1.02 -6.76
C LYS A 60 11.83 -1.86 -7.94
N LYS A 61 11.91 -1.24 -9.13
CA LYS A 61 12.82 -1.72 -10.17
C LYS A 61 14.07 -2.02 -9.38
N ALA A 62 14.45 -3.30 -9.38
CA ALA A 62 15.66 -3.79 -8.74
C ALA A 62 16.66 -2.66 -8.89
N GLN A 63 17.00 -2.04 -7.76
CA GLN A 63 17.91 -0.92 -7.77
C GLN A 63 19.19 -1.54 -8.28
N SER A 64 19.40 -1.43 -9.59
CA SER A 64 20.65 -1.75 -10.24
C SER A 64 21.66 -1.03 -9.38
N SER A 65 22.46 -1.80 -8.66
CA SER A 65 23.71 -1.33 -8.11
C SER A 65 24.63 -1.07 -9.30
N ASP A 66 24.25 -0.11 -10.14
CA ASP A 66 25.18 0.65 -10.93
C ASP A 66 25.87 1.58 -9.93
N LYS A 67 26.85 1.02 -9.23
CA LYS A 67 28.01 1.79 -8.85
C LYS A 67 28.98 1.63 -10.01
N GLU A 68 28.74 2.39 -11.08
CA GLU A 68 29.81 3.16 -11.69
C GLU A 68 30.69 3.71 -10.56
N SER A 69 31.84 3.07 -10.34
CA SER A 69 32.99 3.73 -9.74
C SER A 69 33.76 4.34 -10.90
N PRO A 70 33.68 5.66 -11.13
CA PRO A 70 34.59 6.33 -12.04
C PRO A 70 36.00 6.33 -11.42
N SER A 71 36.97 5.92 -12.24
CA SER A 71 38.38 6.36 -12.26
C SER A 71 39.22 6.24 -10.97
N GLN A 72 40.25 5.39 -11.01
CA GLN A 72 41.65 5.76 -11.31
C GLN A 72 42.53 4.53 -11.50
#